data_AF-A0A9D6I3E9-F1
#
_entry.id   AF-A0A9D6I3E9-F1
#
_cell.length_a   1.000
_cell.length_b   1.000
_cell.length_c   1.000
_cell.angle_alpha   90.00
_cell.angle_beta   90.00
_cell.angle_gamma   90.00
#
_symmetry.space_group_name_H-M   'P 1'
#
loop_
_entity.id
_entity.type
_entity.pdbx_description
1 polymer ?
#
loop_
_entity_poly.entity_id
_entity_poly.type
_entity_poly.pdbx_seq_one_letter_code
_entity_poly.pdbx_strand_id
1 'polypeptide(L)'
;MTVMLAVALAMGLGAGPALGQESTAKADKELTTEGRKIDKAAAGADAGQVTSRIVEEWQGTKFKFDATSDPRPLTAQDVQDLRAKGLGYGEISILLGLTANQPNPDTAKPLNEVLALRQGGKGWGEVATELGYKNLGSVMKSVKATEKGISQAAKAGKPEMGKPEKANGDRKPEGARPDGTGP
;
A
#
# COMPACT_ATOMS: atom_id res chain seq x y z
N MET A 1 61.39 38.37 16.54
CA MET A 1 60.60 38.49 15.30
C MET A 1 60.00 37.13 14.99
N THR A 2 58.69 37.05 15.15
CA THR A 2 57.76 35.97 14.81
C THR A 2 57.87 35.58 13.34
N VAL A 3 57.78 34.29 13.01
CA VAL A 3 56.81 33.77 12.02
C VAL A 3 56.42 32.35 12.43
N MET A 4 55.16 32.19 12.87
CA MET A 4 54.49 30.91 13.03
C MET A 4 54.27 30.27 11.67
N LEU A 5 54.69 29.01 11.52
CA LEU A 5 54.32 28.16 10.40
C LEU A 5 52.87 27.69 10.60
N ALA A 6 51.92 28.37 9.95
CA ALA A 6 50.53 27.95 9.94
C ALA A 6 50.38 26.70 9.07
N VAL A 7 50.21 25.54 9.70
CA VAL A 7 49.69 24.33 9.05
C VAL A 7 48.21 24.58 8.77
N ALA A 8 47.91 25.04 7.56
CA ALA A 8 46.56 25.03 7.04
C ALA A 8 46.17 23.57 6.73
N LEU A 9 45.62 22.89 7.73
CA LEU A 9 44.85 21.67 7.53
C LEU A 9 43.55 22.07 6.84
N ALA A 10 43.56 22.11 5.51
CA ALA A 10 42.36 22.28 4.71
C ALA A 10 41.44 21.08 4.99
N MET A 11 40.45 21.31 5.86
CA MET A 11 39.30 20.44 6.00
C MET A 11 38.61 20.39 4.63
N GLY A 12 38.86 19.29 3.89
CA GLY A 12 38.03 18.95 2.74
C GLY A 12 36.60 18.77 3.23
N LEU A 13 35.76 19.78 2.99
CA LEU A 13 34.32 19.65 3.02
C LEU A 13 33.95 18.62 1.95
N GLY A 14 33.83 17.36 2.36
CA GLY A 14 33.35 16.29 1.52
C GLY A 14 31.92 16.58 1.11
N ALA A 15 31.72 16.98 -0.14
CA ALA A 15 30.43 16.90 -0.81
C ALA A 15 30.14 15.41 -1.13
N GLY A 16 29.79 14.63 -0.10
CA GLY A 16 29.12 13.32 -0.21
C GLY A 16 27.59 13.48 -0.12
N PRO A 17 26.79 12.53 -0.61
CA PRO A 17 25.67 12.82 -1.52
C PRO A 17 24.38 13.24 -0.81
N ALA A 18 24.12 14.54 -0.76
CA ALA A 18 22.80 15.09 -0.41
C ALA A 18 21.67 14.55 -1.32
N LEU A 19 21.99 14.17 -2.57
CA LEU A 19 21.03 13.63 -3.56
C LEU A 19 20.49 12.23 -3.20
N GLY A 20 21.28 11.42 -2.48
CA GLY A 20 20.87 10.08 -2.08
C GLY A 20 19.85 10.10 -0.94
N GLN A 21 20.12 10.89 0.10
CA GLN A 21 19.25 11.01 1.26
C GLN A 21 17.89 11.65 0.92
N GLU A 22 17.86 12.63 0.02
CA GLU A 22 16.60 13.24 -0.44
C GLU A 22 15.72 12.22 -1.16
N SER A 23 16.31 11.40 -2.04
CA SER A 23 15.60 10.37 -2.78
C SER A 23 15.06 9.27 -1.87
N THR A 24 15.86 8.83 -0.88
CA THR A 24 15.44 7.86 0.13
C THR A 24 14.33 8.41 1.02
N ALA A 25 14.42 9.66 1.47
CA ALA A 25 13.38 10.30 2.28
C ALA A 25 12.07 10.48 1.51
N LYS A 26 12.15 10.84 0.23
CA LYS A 26 10.99 10.92 -0.66
C LYS A 26 10.34 9.54 -0.84
N ALA A 27 11.14 8.53 -1.15
CA ALA A 27 10.71 7.14 -1.30
C ALA A 27 9.99 6.63 -0.04
N ASP A 28 10.57 6.87 1.13
CA ASP A 28 9.98 6.52 2.41
C ASP A 28 8.62 7.20 2.61
N LYS A 29 8.56 8.51 2.38
CA LYS A 29 7.32 9.30 2.50
C LYS A 29 6.23 8.81 1.55
N GLU A 30 6.57 8.52 0.30
CA GLU A 30 5.62 8.03 -0.71
C GLU A 30 5.06 6.65 -0.33
N LEU A 31 5.92 5.68 -0.01
CA LEU A 31 5.50 4.33 0.38
C LEU A 31 4.67 4.37 1.67
N THR A 32 5.15 5.06 2.70
CA THR A 32 4.43 5.20 3.97
C THR A 32 3.07 5.87 3.78
N THR A 33 2.97 6.86 2.89
CA THR A 33 1.70 7.54 2.62
C THR A 33 0.70 6.62 1.92
N GLU A 34 1.12 5.86 0.92
CA GLU A 34 0.24 4.90 0.25
C GLU A 34 -0.14 3.74 1.18
N GLY A 35 0.78 3.22 1.97
CA GLY A 35 0.50 2.21 3.00
C GLY A 35 -0.58 2.68 3.98
N ARG A 36 -0.47 3.90 4.51
CA ARG A 36 -1.49 4.46 5.41
C ARG A 36 -2.88 4.58 4.78
N LYS A 37 -2.98 4.83 3.46
CA LYS A 37 -4.27 4.86 2.77
C LYS A 37 -4.91 3.47 2.76
N ILE A 38 -4.12 2.44 2.53
CA ILE A 38 -4.57 1.05 2.63
C ILE A 38 -5.05 0.74 4.03
N ASP A 39 -4.26 1.05 5.06
CA ASP A 39 -4.65 0.79 6.45
C ASP A 39 -5.95 1.53 6.83
N LYS A 40 -6.10 2.77 6.37
CA LYS A 40 -7.33 3.54 6.56
C LYS A 40 -8.54 2.92 5.85
N ALA A 41 -8.37 2.43 4.62
CA ALA A 41 -9.42 1.75 3.88
C ALA A 41 -9.79 0.42 4.55
N ALA A 42 -8.78 -0.34 5.00
CA ALA A 42 -8.92 -1.61 5.68
C ALA A 42 -9.61 -1.48 7.04
N ALA A 43 -9.36 -0.40 7.79
CA ALA A 43 -10.01 -0.13 9.08
C ALA A 43 -11.54 0.00 8.97
N GLY A 44 -12.07 0.33 7.79
CA GLY A 44 -13.50 0.41 7.52
C GLY A 44 -14.11 -0.83 6.86
N ALA A 45 -13.33 -1.91 6.71
CA ALA A 45 -13.71 -3.12 6.01
C ALA A 45 -13.58 -4.37 6.90
N ASP A 46 -14.22 -5.47 6.49
CA ASP A 46 -13.99 -6.77 7.11
C ASP A 46 -12.55 -7.26 6.86
N ALA A 47 -11.88 -7.73 7.92
CA ALA A 47 -10.48 -8.15 7.86
C ALA A 47 -10.25 -9.38 6.95
N GLY A 48 -11.22 -10.30 6.92
CA GLY A 48 -11.19 -11.44 6.01
C GLY A 48 -11.28 -11.00 4.55
N GLN A 49 -12.18 -10.07 4.25
CA GLN A 49 -12.32 -9.48 2.92
C GLN A 49 -11.05 -8.73 2.48
N VAL A 50 -10.43 -7.93 3.37
CA VAL A 50 -9.16 -7.26 3.06
C VAL A 50 -8.07 -8.27 2.74
N THR A 51 -7.96 -9.34 3.53
CA THR A 51 -6.99 -10.42 3.31
C THR A 51 -7.19 -11.09 1.96
N SER A 52 -8.42 -11.48 1.64
CA SER A 52 -8.76 -12.09 0.35
C SER A 52 -8.42 -11.17 -0.83
N ARG A 53 -8.64 -9.86 -0.70
CA ARG A 53 -8.30 -8.88 -1.74
C ARG A 53 -6.79 -8.75 -1.96
N ILE A 54 -5.99 -8.78 -0.90
CA ILE A 54 -4.53 -8.80 -1.02
C ILE A 54 -4.09 -10.08 -1.73
N VAL A 55 -4.61 -11.25 -1.34
CA VAL A 55 -4.27 -12.52 -2.00
C VAL A 55 -4.66 -12.51 -3.49
N GLU A 56 -5.85 -12.00 -3.82
CA GLU A 56 -6.36 -11.88 -5.18
C GLU A 56 -5.46 -10.99 -6.06
N GLU A 57 -5.02 -9.84 -5.55
CA GLU A 57 -4.11 -8.93 -6.27
C GLU A 57 -2.78 -9.62 -6.63
N TRP A 58 -2.32 -10.53 -5.78
CA TRP A 58 -1.04 -11.21 -5.93
C TRP A 58 -1.12 -12.65 -6.46
N GLN A 59 -2.30 -13.12 -6.88
CA GLN A 59 -2.51 -14.52 -7.26
C GLN A 59 -1.65 -15.01 -8.44
N GLY A 60 -1.20 -14.10 -9.31
CA GLY A 60 -0.31 -14.39 -10.43
C GLY A 60 1.19 -14.34 -10.09
N THR A 61 1.53 -13.96 -8.85
CA THR A 61 2.91 -13.78 -8.41
C THR A 61 3.31 -14.91 -7.47
N LYS A 62 4.51 -15.48 -7.71
CA LYS A 62 5.13 -16.43 -6.79
C LYS A 62 6.17 -15.73 -5.94
N PHE A 63 6.08 -15.91 -4.63
CA PHE A 63 7.01 -15.34 -3.67
C PHE A 63 7.93 -16.43 -3.15
N LYS A 64 9.22 -16.09 -3.08
CA LYS A 64 10.18 -16.85 -2.29
C LYS A 64 10.13 -16.30 -0.86
N PHE A 65 9.59 -17.08 0.06
CA PHE A 65 9.43 -16.65 1.46
C PHE A 65 10.74 -16.71 2.24
N ASP A 66 11.55 -17.75 1.97
CA ASP A 66 12.84 -18.01 2.61
C ASP A 66 13.89 -18.41 1.58
N ALA A 67 15.17 -18.26 1.91
CA ALA A 67 16.28 -18.56 1.01
C ALA A 67 16.30 -20.01 0.49
N THR A 68 15.78 -20.95 1.29
CA THR A 68 15.77 -22.39 1.00
C THR A 68 14.45 -22.90 0.40
N SER A 69 13.42 -22.06 0.32
CA SER A 69 12.08 -22.46 -0.11
C SER A 69 11.86 -22.20 -1.59
N ASP A 70 11.08 -23.06 -2.25
CA ASP A 70 10.62 -22.81 -3.61
C ASP A 70 9.64 -21.63 -3.68
N PRO A 71 9.64 -20.85 -4.77
CA PRO A 71 8.66 -19.79 -4.97
C PRO A 71 7.23 -20.35 -5.06
N ARG A 72 6.32 -19.84 -4.23
CA ARG A 72 4.92 -20.27 -4.17
C ARG A 72 3.95 -19.08 -4.13
N PRO A 73 2.68 -19.25 -4.50
CA PRO A 73 1.69 -18.18 -4.38
C PRO A 73 1.52 -17.72 -2.93
N LEU A 74 1.09 -16.47 -2.78
CA LEU A 74 0.66 -15.90 -1.50
C LEU A 74 -0.65 -16.56 -1.05
N THR A 75 -0.77 -16.86 0.24
CA THR A 75 -1.99 -17.40 0.84
C THR A 75 -2.58 -16.45 1.87
N ALA A 76 -3.84 -16.68 2.25
CA ALA A 76 -4.47 -15.92 3.33
C ALA A 76 -3.73 -16.09 4.66
N GLN A 77 -3.19 -17.30 4.92
CA GLN A 77 -2.41 -17.57 6.12
C GLN A 77 -1.14 -16.72 6.17
N ASP A 78 -0.42 -16.56 5.04
CA ASP A 78 0.78 -15.72 4.98
C ASP A 78 0.49 -14.27 5.35
N VAL A 79 -0.63 -13.73 4.88
CA VAL A 79 -1.07 -12.38 5.23
C VAL A 79 -1.38 -12.29 6.73
N GLN A 80 -2.08 -13.27 7.29
CA GLN A 80 -2.39 -13.31 8.73
C GLN A 80 -1.13 -13.46 9.58
N ASP A 81 -0.15 -14.24 9.14
CA ASP A 81 1.13 -14.40 9.83
C ASP A 81 1.93 -13.08 9.83
N LEU A 82 1.91 -12.33 8.73
CA LEU A 82 2.51 -11.00 8.67
C LEU A 82 1.77 -9.99 9.56
N ARG A 83 0.43 -10.07 9.65
CA ARG A 83 -0.37 -9.28 10.60
C ARG A 83 0.00 -9.60 12.05
N ALA A 84 0.18 -10.88 12.38
CA ALA A 84 0.60 -11.34 13.70
C ALA A 84 2.01 -10.86 14.07
N LYS A 85 2.88 -10.62 13.08
CA LYS A 85 4.18 -9.96 13.25
C LYS A 85 4.11 -8.44 13.44
N GLY A 86 2.90 -7.88 13.54
CA GLY A 86 2.64 -6.48 13.85
C GLY A 86 2.49 -5.55 12.64
N LEU A 87 2.48 -6.08 11.41
CA LEU A 87 2.39 -5.24 10.22
C LEU A 87 0.94 -4.80 9.94
N GLY A 88 0.77 -3.55 9.50
CA GLY A 88 -0.46 -3.08 8.86
C GLY A 88 -0.71 -3.76 7.50
N TYR A 89 -1.94 -3.70 6.99
CA TYR A 89 -2.23 -4.16 5.62
C TYR A 89 -1.49 -3.32 4.56
N GLY A 90 -1.28 -2.03 4.86
CA GLY A 90 -0.46 -1.15 4.03
C GLY A 90 1.00 -1.57 3.99
N GLU A 91 1.58 -1.87 5.15
CA GLU A 91 2.96 -2.37 5.27
C GLU A 91 3.14 -3.73 4.59
N ILE A 92 2.18 -4.64 4.73
CA ILE A 92 2.16 -5.91 4.01
C ILE A 92 2.15 -5.67 2.50
N SER A 93 1.33 -4.73 2.01
CA SER A 93 1.25 -4.42 0.58
C SER A 93 2.56 -3.84 0.04
N ILE A 94 3.25 -2.99 0.82
CA ILE A 94 4.57 -2.46 0.46
C ILE A 94 5.62 -3.57 0.46
N LEU A 95 5.64 -4.43 1.48
CA LEU A 95 6.55 -5.57 1.58
C LEU A 95 6.41 -6.51 0.37
N LEU A 96 5.18 -6.86 0.00
CA LEU A 96 4.90 -7.68 -1.19
C LEU A 96 5.33 -6.95 -2.47
N GLY A 97 5.03 -5.65 -2.57
CA GLY A 97 5.46 -4.80 -3.69
C GLY A 97 6.98 -4.77 -3.88
N LEU A 98 7.73 -4.57 -2.80
CA LEU A 98 9.19 -4.54 -2.79
C LEU A 98 9.81 -5.92 -3.01
N THR A 99 9.11 -7.00 -2.67
CA THR A 99 9.63 -8.36 -2.90
C THR A 99 9.38 -8.80 -4.34
N ALA A 100 8.20 -8.53 -4.88
CA ALA A 100 7.81 -8.98 -6.22
C ALA A 100 8.52 -8.21 -7.35
N ASN A 101 8.89 -6.96 -7.12
CA ASN A 101 9.40 -6.08 -8.18
C ASN A 101 10.90 -5.79 -8.06
N GLN A 102 11.68 -6.66 -7.40
CA GLN A 102 13.10 -6.38 -7.17
C GLN A 102 13.84 -6.22 -8.50
N PRO A 103 14.71 -5.21 -8.62
CA PRO A 103 15.33 -4.87 -9.90
C PRO A 103 16.33 -5.92 -10.39
N ASN A 104 16.92 -6.69 -9.47
CA ASN A 104 17.94 -7.70 -9.77
C ASN A 104 17.44 -9.08 -9.33
N PRO A 105 16.97 -9.95 -10.25
CA PRO A 105 16.42 -11.25 -9.89
C PRO A 105 17.48 -12.20 -9.32
N ASP A 106 18.74 -12.08 -9.76
CA ASP A 106 19.84 -12.96 -9.31
C ASP A 106 20.23 -12.72 -7.85
N THR A 107 20.02 -11.49 -7.35
CA THR A 107 20.31 -11.10 -5.97
C THR A 107 19.02 -10.83 -5.19
N ALA A 108 17.90 -11.35 -5.68
CA ALA A 108 16.61 -11.07 -5.09
C ALA A 108 16.51 -11.65 -3.68
N LYS A 109 16.23 -10.79 -2.71
CA LYS A 109 16.04 -11.16 -1.31
C LYS A 109 14.64 -11.77 -1.12
N PRO A 110 14.54 -12.89 -0.39
CA PRO A 110 13.24 -13.49 -0.06
C PRO A 110 12.44 -12.58 0.87
N LEU A 111 11.12 -12.80 0.91
CA LEU A 111 10.17 -11.97 1.65
C LEU A 111 10.57 -11.80 3.13
N ASN A 112 10.99 -12.87 3.80
CA ASN A 112 11.37 -12.80 5.21
C ASN A 112 12.66 -12.00 5.45
N GLU A 113 13.56 -11.92 4.46
CA GLU A 113 14.76 -11.09 4.55
C GLU A 113 14.42 -9.61 4.35
N VAL A 114 13.53 -9.28 3.40
CA VAL A 114 13.01 -7.91 3.23
C VAL A 114 12.27 -7.46 4.49
N LEU A 115 11.49 -8.35 5.10
CA LEU A 115 10.82 -8.12 6.37
C LEU A 115 11.82 -7.86 7.50
N ALA A 116 12.90 -8.64 7.58
CA ALA A 116 13.94 -8.44 8.58
C ALA A 116 14.61 -7.07 8.46
N LEU A 117 14.85 -6.56 7.24
CA LEU A 117 15.35 -5.20 7.03
C LEU A 117 14.40 -4.16 7.63
N ARG A 118 13.09 -4.31 7.41
CA ARG A 118 12.07 -3.43 7.99
C ARG A 118 12.04 -3.51 9.52
N GLN A 119 12.06 -4.73 10.07
CA GLN A 119 12.04 -4.97 11.52
C GLN A 119 13.34 -4.51 12.21
N GLY A 120 14.44 -4.41 11.48
CA GLY A 120 15.69 -3.80 11.93
C GLY A 120 15.65 -2.27 12.09
N GLY A 121 14.48 -1.65 11.89
CA GLY A 121 14.25 -0.22 12.09
C GLY A 121 14.45 0.66 10.85
N LYS A 122 14.72 0.06 9.68
CA LYS A 122 14.87 0.80 8.42
C LYS A 122 13.53 1.33 7.92
N GLY A 123 13.54 2.54 7.38
CA GLY A 123 12.44 3.10 6.60
C GLY A 123 12.19 2.32 5.31
N TRP A 124 10.99 2.43 4.74
CA TRP A 124 10.67 1.75 3.48
C TRP A 124 11.53 2.24 2.32
N GLY A 125 11.90 3.52 2.34
CA GLY A 125 12.83 4.10 1.37
C GLY A 125 14.22 3.47 1.48
N GLU A 126 14.72 3.27 2.70
CA GLU A 126 16.03 2.64 2.95
C GLU A 126 16.02 1.17 2.54
N VAL A 127 14.96 0.43 2.88
CA VAL A 127 14.77 -0.95 2.42
C VAL A 127 14.80 -1.02 0.90
N ALA A 128 14.09 -0.13 0.21
CA ALA A 128 14.12 -0.09 -1.25
C ALA A 128 15.51 0.22 -1.82
N THR A 129 16.23 1.19 -1.25
CA THR A 129 17.61 1.48 -1.66
C THR A 129 18.52 0.26 -1.47
N GLU A 130 18.39 -0.45 -0.35
CA GLU A 130 19.17 -1.66 -0.05
C GLU A 130 18.86 -2.83 -1.00
N LEU A 131 17.63 -2.92 -1.49
CA LEU A 131 17.22 -3.85 -2.56
C LEU A 131 17.65 -3.39 -3.96
N GLY A 132 18.32 -2.24 -4.09
CA GLY A 132 18.85 -1.73 -5.35
C GLY A 132 17.85 -0.93 -6.19
N TYR A 133 16.70 -0.54 -5.63
CA TYR A 133 15.72 0.26 -6.38
C TYR A 133 16.26 1.65 -6.69
N LYS A 134 16.30 1.99 -7.98
CA LYS A 134 16.54 3.36 -8.46
C LYS A 134 15.26 4.19 -8.53
N ASN A 135 14.11 3.53 -8.65
CA ASN A 135 12.79 4.15 -8.69
C ASN A 135 11.74 3.16 -8.14
N LEU A 136 10.62 3.69 -7.67
CA LEU A 136 9.54 2.91 -7.04
C LEU A 136 8.31 2.77 -7.94
N GLY A 137 8.40 3.03 -9.24
CA GLY A 137 7.24 3.10 -10.13
C GLY A 137 6.38 1.83 -10.10
N SER A 138 7.01 0.66 -10.25
CA SER A 138 6.32 -0.63 -10.21
C SER A 138 5.76 -0.96 -8.82
N VAL A 139 6.52 -0.68 -7.76
CA VAL A 139 6.10 -0.90 -6.37
C VAL A 139 4.86 -0.06 -6.07
N MET A 140 4.91 1.25 -6.37
CA MET A 140 3.79 2.16 -6.16
C MET A 140 2.57 1.79 -6.98
N LYS A 141 2.75 1.24 -8.20
CA LYS A 141 1.65 0.74 -9.01
C LYS A 141 0.94 -0.43 -8.32
N SER A 142 1.69 -1.41 -7.81
CA SER A 142 1.13 -2.55 -7.08
C SER A 142 0.45 -2.14 -5.77
N VAL A 143 1.07 -1.26 -4.98
CA VAL A 143 0.47 -0.77 -3.73
C VAL A 143 -0.82 0.00 -4.00
N LYS A 144 -0.86 0.86 -5.04
CA LYS A 144 -2.07 1.58 -5.44
C LYS A 144 -3.17 0.67 -6.00
N ALA A 145 -2.82 -0.40 -6.69
CA ALA A 145 -3.80 -1.40 -7.14
C ALA A 145 -4.45 -2.09 -5.94
N THR A 146 -3.64 -2.50 -4.97
CA THR A 146 -4.10 -3.07 -3.69
C THR A 146 -5.02 -2.08 -2.94
N GLU A 147 -4.62 -0.81 -2.85
CA GLU A 147 -5.44 0.26 -2.24
C GLU A 147 -6.81 0.39 -2.89
N LYS A 148 -6.86 0.45 -4.23
CA LYS A 148 -8.13 0.55 -4.95
C LYS A 148 -9.02 -0.67 -4.71
N GLY A 149 -8.44 -1.88 -4.75
CA GLY A 149 -9.18 -3.12 -4.50
C GLY A 149 -9.80 -3.14 -3.10
N ILE A 150 -9.03 -2.79 -2.07
CA ILE A 150 -9.50 -2.73 -0.69
C ILE A 150 -10.53 -1.61 -0.50
N SER A 151 -10.28 -0.41 -1.04
CA SER A 151 -11.20 0.72 -0.99
C SER A 151 -12.55 0.41 -1.65
N GLN A 152 -12.58 -0.36 -2.74
CA GLN A 152 -13.83 -0.81 -3.36
C GLN A 152 -14.54 -1.85 -2.50
N ALA A 153 -13.81 -2.83 -1.97
CA ALA A 153 -14.36 -3.85 -1.09
C ALA A 153 -14.97 -3.23 0.19
N ALA A 154 -14.32 -2.22 0.76
CA ALA A 154 -14.79 -1.46 1.92
C ALA A 154 -16.10 -0.69 1.65
N LYS A 155 -16.33 -0.26 0.40
CA LYS A 155 -17.56 0.43 0.00
C LYS A 155 -18.70 -0.55 -0.28
N ALA A 156 -18.41 -1.70 -0.90
CA ALA A 156 -19.39 -2.72 -1.21
C ALA A 156 -19.92 -3.45 0.03
N GLY A 157 -19.11 -3.57 1.09
CA GLY A 157 -19.52 -4.19 2.36
C GLY A 157 -20.34 -3.29 3.29
N LYS A 158 -20.56 -2.02 2.94
CA LYS A 158 -21.44 -1.13 3.71
C LYS A 158 -22.87 -1.31 3.21
N PRO A 159 -23.84 -1.74 4.04
CA PRO A 159 -25.23 -1.58 3.69
C PRO A 159 -25.47 -0.08 3.43
N GLU A 160 -26.13 0.21 2.32
CA GLU A 160 -26.49 1.55 1.89
C GLU A 160 -27.43 2.17 2.95
N MET A 161 -26.84 2.78 3.98
CA MET A 161 -27.59 3.41 5.06
C MET A 161 -28.13 4.74 4.54
N GLY A 162 -29.31 4.67 3.93
CA GLY A 162 -30.32 5.71 3.93
C GLY A 162 -29.95 6.97 3.16
N LYS A 163 -30.14 6.96 1.84
CA LYS A 163 -30.75 8.13 1.22
C LYS A 163 -32.24 8.06 1.60
N PRO A 164 -32.79 8.98 2.41
CA PRO A 164 -34.24 9.08 2.51
C PRO A 164 -34.73 9.56 1.16
N GLU A 165 -35.06 8.61 0.29
CA GLU A 165 -35.93 8.89 -0.84
C GLU A 165 -37.22 9.39 -0.22
N LYS A 166 -37.47 10.69 -0.38
CA LYS A 166 -38.67 11.33 0.10
C LYS A 166 -39.85 10.53 -0.44
N ALA A 167 -40.56 9.87 0.47
CA ALA A 167 -41.94 9.48 0.29
C ALA A 167 -42.73 10.77 -0.03
N ASN A 168 -42.85 11.09 -1.31
CA ASN A 168 -43.87 12.02 -1.76
C ASN A 168 -45.13 11.20 -1.93
N GLY A 169 -46.01 11.34 -0.95
CA GLY A 169 -47.25 10.61 -0.84
C GLY A 169 -48.18 10.83 -2.03
N ASP A 170 -49.00 9.80 -2.20
CA ASP A 170 -50.43 9.92 -2.43
C ASP A 170 -50.92 10.57 -3.74
N ARG A 171 -51.23 9.65 -4.66
CA ARG A 171 -52.62 9.37 -5.05
C ARG A 171 -53.47 10.62 -5.30
N LYS A 172 -53.47 11.06 -6.55
CA LYS A 172 -54.57 11.82 -7.14
C LYS A 172 -55.83 10.92 -7.14
N PRO A 173 -56.91 11.23 -6.42
CA PRO A 173 -58.15 10.47 -6.52
C PRO A 173 -58.84 10.80 -7.84
N GLU A 174 -59.27 9.72 -8.48
CA GLU A 174 -60.14 9.65 -9.64
C GLU A 174 -61.49 10.31 -9.33
N GLY A 175 -61.92 11.22 -10.20
CA GLY A 175 -63.22 11.88 -10.15
C GLY A 175 -63.82 11.90 -11.55
N ALA A 176 -64.32 10.74 -11.96
CA ALA A 176 -65.12 10.55 -13.16
C ALA A 176 -66.33 11.50 -13.15
N ARG A 177 -66.43 12.34 -14.18
CA ARG A 177 -67.67 13.07 -14.49
C ARG A 177 -68.60 12.11 -15.26
N PRO A 178 -69.84 11.91 -14.82
CA PRO A 178 -70.78 11.07 -15.55
C PRO A 178 -71.22 11.73 -16.86
N ASP A 179 -71.39 10.84 -17.83
CA ASP A 179 -71.81 11.00 -19.22
C ASP A 179 -73.20 11.66 -19.37
N GLY A 180 -73.46 12.27 -20.53
CA GLY A 180 -74.65 13.09 -20.79
C GLY A 180 -75.93 12.35 -21.18
N THR A 181 -76.90 13.16 -21.62
CA THR A 181 -78.11 12.83 -22.39
C THR A 181 -79.36 12.41 -21.59
N GLY A 182 -80.47 13.11 -21.88
CA GLY A 182 -81.82 12.96 -21.32
C GLY A 182 -82.53 11.64 -21.64
N PRO A 183 -83.85 11.52 -21.40
CA PRO A 183 -84.88 12.33 -22.06
C PRO A 183 -85.68 13.29 -21.17
#